data_AF-A0A7S0BXT4-F1
#
_entry.id   AF-A0A7S0BXT4-F1
#
_cell.length_a   1.000
_cell.length_b   1.000
_cell.length_c   1.000
_cell.angle_alpha   90.00
_cell.angle_beta   90.00
_cell.angle_gamma   90.00
#
_symmetry.space_group_name_H-M   'P 1'
#
loop_
_entity.id
_entity.type
_entity.pdbx_description
1 polymer ?
#
loop_
_entity_poly.entity_id
_entity_poly.type
_entity_poly.pdbx_seq_one_letter_code
_entity_poly.pdbx_strand_id
1 'polypeptide(L)'
;ESKECSTTELHVPLTLPQNLKEMADFILSDKCQSIAILAGAGMSKASGIPDFRSAGGLYETLRPEELTASEEERMLMANDPTAVFDKHLFLKNPLPCLELERSFILGTR
;
A
#
# COMPACT_ATOMS: atom_id res chain seq x y z
N GLU A 1 -28.07 31.48 21.28
CA GLU A 1 -28.05 31.39 19.80
C GLU A 1 -26.99 30.39 19.39
N SER A 2 -27.41 29.18 19.02
CA SER A 2 -26.53 28.11 18.57
C SER A 2 -26.33 28.28 17.07
N LYS A 3 -25.09 28.51 16.63
CA LYS A 3 -24.75 28.53 15.20
C LYS A 3 -24.85 27.11 14.67
N GLU A 4 -25.91 26.86 13.91
CA GLU A 4 -26.15 25.62 13.18
C GLU A 4 -25.12 25.53 12.05
N CYS A 5 -24.26 24.52 12.12
CA CYS A 5 -23.28 24.21 11.08
C CYS A 5 -24.06 23.74 9.85
N SER A 6 -24.11 24.58 8.82
CA SER A 6 -24.75 24.26 7.55
C SER A 6 -23.95 23.17 6.85
N THR A 7 -24.38 21.92 7.00
CA THR A 7 -23.96 20.81 6.14
C THR A 7 -24.58 21.08 4.77
N THR A 8 -23.90 21.83 3.92
CA THR A 8 -24.27 21.91 2.50
C THR A 8 -24.02 20.55 1.87
N GLU A 9 -25.09 19.75 1.82
CA GLU A 9 -25.21 18.56 0.98
C GLU A 9 -24.81 18.95 -0.46
N LEU A 10 -23.61 18.52 -0.88
CA LEU A 10 -23.15 18.60 -2.26
C LEU A 10 -23.95 17.60 -3.11
N HIS A 11 -25.23 17.90 -3.35
CA HIS A 11 -26.08 17.13 -4.24
C HIS A 11 -25.86 17.56 -5.70
N VAL A 12 -24.61 17.52 -6.16
CA VAL A 12 -24.32 17.46 -7.59
C VAL A 12 -24.30 15.98 -7.93
N PRO A 13 -25.18 15.47 -8.82
CA PRO A 13 -25.00 14.13 -9.34
C PRO A 13 -23.70 14.14 -10.15
N LEU A 14 -22.59 13.79 -9.49
CA LEU A 14 -21.30 13.60 -10.10
C LEU A 14 -21.43 12.43 -11.06
N THR A 15 -21.65 12.76 -12.33
CA THR A 15 -21.55 11.79 -13.41
C THR A 15 -20.06 11.44 -13.49
N LEU A 16 -19.70 10.28 -12.93
CA LEU A 16 -18.32 9.83 -12.95
C LEU A 16 -17.88 9.62 -14.40
N PRO A 17 -16.69 10.11 -14.80
CA PRO A 17 -16.14 9.83 -16.12
C PRO A 17 -16.06 8.32 -16.35
N GLN A 18 -16.53 7.84 -17.50
CA GLN A 18 -16.58 6.41 -17.82
C GLN A 18 -15.31 5.92 -18.53
N ASN A 19 -14.46 6.83 -18.99
CA ASN A 19 -13.23 6.53 -19.71
C ASN A 19 -12.18 7.63 -19.52
N LEU A 20 -10.96 7.36 -19.99
CA LEU A 20 -9.82 8.29 -19.86
C LEU A 20 -10.05 9.63 -20.57
N LYS A 21 -10.78 9.65 -21.68
CA LYS A 21 -11.07 10.89 -22.42
C LYS A 21 -11.99 11.78 -21.59
N GLU A 22 -13.10 11.24 -21.09
CA GLU A 22 -14.01 11.97 -20.21
C GLU A 22 -13.33 12.44 -18.92
N MET A 23 -12.40 11.64 -18.37
CA MET A 23 -11.62 12.03 -17.21
C MET A 23 -10.70 13.22 -17.52
N ALA A 24 -10.01 13.20 -18.66
CA ALA A 24 -9.19 14.32 -19.11
C ALA A 24 -10.03 15.58 -19.36
N ASP A 25 -11.18 15.43 -20.02
CA ASP A 25 -12.12 16.53 -20.28
C ASP A 25 -12.65 17.13 -18.96
N PHE A 26 -12.92 16.30 -17.94
CA PHE A 26 -13.32 16.75 -16.61
C PHE A 26 -12.20 17.50 -15.89
N ILE A 27 -10.97 16.97 -15.88
CA ILE A 27 -9.79 17.59 -15.27
C ILE A 27 -9.50 18.97 -15.88
N LEU A 28 -9.67 19.12 -17.20
CA LEU A 28 -9.45 20.38 -17.91
C LEU A 28 -10.58 21.41 -17.73
N SER A 29 -11.71 21.01 -17.16
CA SER A 29 -12.87 21.89 -16.95
C SER A 29 -12.79 22.66 -15.64
N ASP A 30 -13.47 23.82 -15.57
CA ASP A 30 -13.62 24.60 -14.33
C ASP A 30 -14.40 23.87 -13.22
N LYS A 31 -14.89 22.65 -13.45
CA LYS A 31 -15.54 21.83 -12.42
C LYS A 31 -14.55 21.08 -11.54
N CYS A 32 -13.35 20.77 -12.06
CA CYS A 32 -12.31 20.09 -11.31
C CYS A 32 -11.41 21.12 -10.62
N GLN A 33 -11.69 21.38 -9.34
CA GLN A 33 -10.96 22.39 -8.56
C GLN A 33 -9.84 21.80 -7.70
N SER A 34 -9.86 20.48 -7.47
CA SER A 34 -8.86 19.80 -6.65
C SER A 34 -8.75 18.32 -7.05
N ILE A 35 -7.54 17.77 -6.97
CA ILE A 35 -7.24 16.38 -7.31
C ILE A 35 -6.53 15.74 -6.12
N ALA A 36 -7.10 14.65 -5.61
CA ALA A 36 -6.44 13.77 -4.65
C ALA A 36 -5.98 12.49 -5.36
N ILE A 37 -4.74 12.09 -5.12
CA ILE A 37 -4.17 10.86 -5.69
C ILE A 37 -3.97 9.86 -4.56
N LEU A 38 -4.62 8.70 -4.67
CA LEU A 38 -4.39 7.55 -3.80
C LEU A 38 -3.47 6.58 -4.53
N ALA A 39 -2.25 6.45 -4.04
CA ALA A 39 -1.21 5.59 -4.63
C ALA A 39 -0.78 4.51 -3.65
N GLY A 40 -0.24 3.42 -4.19
CA GLY A 40 0.36 2.32 -3.42
C GLY A 40 1.64 1.81 -4.10
N ALA A 41 2.22 0.75 -3.55
CA ALA A 41 3.51 0.20 -4.00
C ALA A 41 3.59 -0.11 -5.51
N GLY A 42 2.46 -0.48 -6.13
CA GLY A 42 2.39 -0.75 -7.57
C GLY A 42 2.86 0.39 -8.47
N MET A 43 2.75 1.65 -8.02
CA MET A 43 3.27 2.82 -8.76
C MET A 43 4.80 2.79 -8.92
N SER A 44 5.52 2.12 -8.01
CA SER A 44 6.99 2.05 -7.99
C SER A 44 7.55 0.80 -8.68
N LYS A 45 6.69 -0.14 -9.12
CA LYS A 45 7.12 -1.40 -9.74
C LYS A 45 7.96 -1.18 -11.00
N ALA A 46 7.59 -0.19 -11.81
CA ALA A 46 8.34 0.18 -13.02
C ALA A 46 9.76 0.69 -12.73
N SER A 47 10.04 1.13 -11.49
CA SER A 47 11.35 1.60 -11.04
C SER A 47 12.19 0.49 -10.39
N GLY A 48 11.74 -0.78 -10.44
CA GLY A 48 12.45 -1.92 -9.88
C GLY A 48 12.22 -2.17 -8.38
N ILE A 49 11.29 -1.45 -7.76
CA ILE A 49 10.87 -1.71 -6.37
C ILE A 49 9.69 -2.68 -6.41
N PRO A 50 9.81 -3.91 -5.87
CA PRO A 50 8.71 -4.86 -5.89
C PRO A 50 7.52 -4.33 -5.08
N ASP A 51 6.31 -4.67 -5.52
CA ASP A 51 5.11 -4.49 -4.68
C ASP A 51 4.92 -5.71 -3.77
N PHE A 52 3.90 -5.65 -2.92
CA PHE A 52 3.65 -6.68 -1.92
C PHE A 52 2.94 -7.92 -2.47
N ARG A 53 1.95 -7.74 -3.36
CA ARG A 53 0.88 -8.73 -3.61
C ARG A 53 0.80 -9.25 -5.05
N SER A 54 1.52 -8.65 -5.98
CA SER A 54 1.59 -9.14 -7.37
C SER A 54 2.31 -10.50 -7.44
N ALA A 55 2.16 -11.17 -8.58
CA ALA A 55 3.06 -12.26 -8.94
C ALA A 55 4.52 -11.78 -8.93
N GLY A 56 5.41 -12.50 -8.26
CA GLY A 56 6.80 -12.12 -7.96
C GLY A 56 6.94 -10.99 -6.95
N GLY A 57 5.86 -10.61 -6.26
CA GLY A 57 5.86 -9.61 -5.19
C GLY A 57 6.42 -10.17 -3.88
N LEU A 58 6.60 -9.27 -2.92
CA LEU A 58 7.30 -9.56 -1.67
C LEU A 58 6.73 -10.76 -0.90
N TYR A 59 5.40 -10.86 -0.79
CA TYR A 59 4.74 -11.94 -0.05
C TYR A 59 4.82 -13.31 -0.74
N GLU A 60 4.92 -13.35 -2.07
CA GLU A 60 5.13 -14.61 -2.80
C GLU A 60 6.58 -15.08 -2.68
N THR A 61 7.53 -14.14 -2.62
CA THR A 61 8.95 -14.44 -2.48
C THR A 61 9.37 -14.75 -1.04
N LEU A 62 8.50 -14.49 -0.06
CA LEU A 62 8.77 -14.71 1.35
C LEU A 62 9.07 -16.19 1.63
N ARG A 63 10.20 -16.45 2.28
CA ARG A 63 10.62 -17.78 2.74
C ARG A 63 10.81 -17.75 4.26
N PRO A 64 9.76 -17.97 5.07
CA PRO A 64 9.87 -17.91 6.53
C PRO A 64 10.96 -18.81 7.11
N GLU A 65 11.21 -19.96 6.48
CA GLU A 65 12.22 -20.94 6.87
C GLU A 65 13.66 -20.43 6.75
N GLU A 66 13.90 -19.43 5.89
CA GLU A 66 15.21 -18.79 5.69
C GLU A 66 15.45 -17.62 6.65
N LEU A 67 14.42 -17.16 7.37
CA LEU A 67 14.49 -16.01 8.28
C LEU A 67 14.87 -16.41 9.71
N THR A 68 15.55 -15.51 10.41
CA THR A 68 15.87 -15.64 11.83
C THR A 68 14.63 -15.40 12.68
N ALA A 69 13.82 -16.46 12.81
CA ALA A 69 12.54 -16.49 13.51
C ALA A 69 12.39 -17.78 14.31
N SER A 70 11.66 -17.72 15.42
CA SER A 70 11.21 -18.94 16.13
C SER A 70 10.23 -19.75 15.27
N GLU A 71 10.04 -21.02 15.58
CA GLU A 71 9.11 -21.89 14.83
C GLU A 71 7.68 -21.33 14.82
N GLU A 72 7.24 -20.75 15.92
CA GLU A 72 5.94 -20.08 16.02
C GLU A 72 5.86 -18.87 15.07
N GLU A 73 6.88 -18.02 15.05
CA GLU A 73 6.95 -16.86 14.15
C GLU A 73 7.01 -17.28 12.68
N ARG A 74 7.71 -18.36 12.35
CA ARG A 74 7.74 -18.94 11.00
C ARG A 74 6.37 -19.44 10.58
N MET A 75 5.68 -20.19 11.45
CA MET A 75 4.31 -20.66 11.19
C MET A 75 3.33 -19.49 11.03
N LEU A 76 3.48 -18.43 11.83
CA LEU A 76 2.67 -17.22 11.68
C LEU A 76 2.86 -16.59 10.29
N MET A 77 4.11 -16.40 9.85
CA MET A 77 4.42 -15.85 8.51
C MET A 77 4.01 -16.78 7.36
N ALA A 78 4.10 -18.09 7.53
CA ALA A 78 3.67 -19.05 6.52
C ALA A 78 2.14 -19.05 6.33
N ASN A 79 1.39 -18.84 7.41
CA ASN A 79 -0.08 -18.74 7.37
C ASN A 79 -0.54 -17.35 6.90
N ASP A 80 0.15 -16.29 7.31
CA ASP A 80 -0.13 -14.92 6.92
C ASP A 80 1.19 -14.18 6.61
N PRO A 81 1.52 -13.98 5.32
CA PRO A 81 2.77 -13.32 4.93
C PRO A 81 2.83 -11.85 5.38
N THR A 82 1.69 -11.22 5.73
CA THR A 82 1.70 -9.86 6.28
C THR A 82 2.29 -9.80 7.69
N ALA A 83 2.35 -10.93 8.40
CA ALA A 83 2.90 -11.03 9.75
C ALA A 83 4.40 -10.66 9.81
N VAL A 84 5.15 -10.76 8.71
CA VAL A 84 6.55 -10.33 8.65
C VAL A 84 6.71 -8.83 8.93
N PHE A 85 5.67 -8.03 8.68
CA PHE A 85 5.60 -6.60 8.99
C PHE A 85 4.67 -6.27 10.17
N ASP A 86 4.23 -7.27 10.93
CA ASP A 86 3.41 -7.04 12.11
C ASP A 86 4.21 -6.28 13.18
N LYS A 87 3.55 -5.28 13.79
CA LYS A 87 4.17 -4.43 14.80
C LYS A 87 4.58 -5.22 16.05
N HIS A 88 3.76 -6.16 16.50
CA HIS A 88 4.05 -6.92 17.72
C HIS A 88 5.18 -7.91 17.49
N LEU A 89 5.19 -8.58 16.33
CA LEU A 89 6.30 -9.43 15.93
C LEU A 89 7.59 -8.61 15.84
N PHE A 90 7.58 -7.47 15.14
CA PHE A 90 8.77 -6.62 14.98
C PHE A 90 9.36 -6.15 16.32
N LEU A 91 8.51 -5.74 17.27
CA LEU A 91 8.96 -5.28 18.59
C LEU A 91 9.55 -6.40 19.46
N LYS A 92 9.16 -7.66 19.21
CA LYS A 92 9.69 -8.84 19.88
C LYS A 92 10.96 -9.37 19.19
N ASN A 93 10.90 -9.50 17.88
CA ASN A 93 11.96 -9.99 17.01
C ASN A 93 11.95 -9.19 15.69
N PRO A 94 12.83 -8.20 15.52
CA PRO A 94 12.85 -7.37 14.31
C PRO A 94 13.52 -8.06 13.12
N LEU A 95 14.23 -9.17 13.33
CA LEU A 95 15.07 -9.79 12.31
C LEU A 95 14.30 -10.24 11.06
N PRO A 96 13.12 -10.89 11.14
CA PRO A 96 12.40 -11.32 9.94
C PRO A 96 12.07 -10.18 8.97
N CYS A 97 11.63 -9.04 9.51
CA CYS A 97 11.36 -7.83 8.74
C CYS A 97 12.64 -7.27 8.09
N LEU A 98 13.73 -7.17 8.86
CA LEU A 98 14.99 -6.57 8.40
C LEU A 98 15.76 -7.46 7.42
N GLU A 99 15.67 -8.77 7.56
CA GLU A 99 16.32 -9.75 6.69
C GLU A 99 15.64 -9.85 5.33
N LEU A 100 14.30 -9.85 5.31
CA LEU A 100 13.51 -9.87 4.08
C LEU A 100 13.87 -8.68 3.17
N GLU A 101 14.03 -7.50 3.75
CA GLU A 101 14.32 -6.25 3.03
C GLU A 101 15.81 -5.90 3.01
N ARG A 102 16.70 -6.81 3.40
CA ARG A 102 18.12 -6.52 3.62
C ARG A 102 18.79 -5.85 2.42
N SER A 103 18.61 -6.39 1.22
CA SER A 103 19.23 -5.85 0.02
C SER A 103 18.71 -4.45 -0.33
N PHE A 104 17.42 -4.21 -0.05
CA PHE A 104 16.78 -2.91 -0.26
C PHE A 104 17.27 -1.88 0.76
N ILE A 105 17.28 -2.23 2.05
CA ILE A 105 17.74 -1.36 3.16
C ILE A 105 19.21 -0.99 3.00
N LEU A 106 20.06 -1.94 2.60
CA LEU A 106 21.50 -1.73 2.44
C LEU A 106 21.89 -1.16 1.06
N GLY A 107 20.95 -1.08 0.11
CA GLY A 107 21.21 -0.61 -1.26
C GLY A 107 22.21 -1.49 -2.02
N THR A 108 22.18 -2.81 -1.81
CA THR A 108 23.19 -3.78 -2.32
C THR A 108 22.71 -4.59 -3.53
N ARG A 109 21.86 -3.98 -4.37
CA ARG A 109 21.36 -4.60 -5.62
C ARG A 109 22.15 -4.18 -6.84
#